data_AF-A0A2M7F3E2-F1
#
_entry.id   AF-A0A2M7F3E2-F1
#
_cell.length_a   1.000
_cell.length_b   1.000
_cell.length_c   1.000
_cell.angle_alpha   90.00
_cell.angle_beta   90.00
_cell.angle_gamma   90.00
#
_symmetry.space_group_name_H-M   'P 1'
#
loop_
_entity.id
_entity.type
_entity.pdbx_description
1 polymer ?
#
loop_
_entity_poly.entity_id
_entity_poly.type
_entity_poly.pdbx_seq_one_letter_code
_entity_poly.pdbx_strand_id
1 'polypeptide(L)'
;MKRTIALGALLAMTLGGMAQADVSRTIGRATKIKSGTSAVMPPADHQGQWWTHPLGCEYSRTGRPGETVWYLIINTARPGCATYIVVHGFKDVY
;
A
#
# COMPACT_ATOMS: atom_id res chain seq x y z
N MET A 1 -17.43 22.63 -66.74
CA MET A 1 -16.68 21.34 -66.68
C MET A 1 -15.22 21.62 -66.36
N LYS A 2 -14.77 21.23 -65.16
CA LYS A 2 -13.43 20.68 -64.82
C LYS A 2 -13.20 20.90 -63.32
N ARG A 3 -13.30 19.80 -62.58
CA ARG A 3 -12.92 19.69 -61.17
C ARG A 3 -11.40 19.62 -61.11
N THR A 4 -10.79 20.46 -60.28
CA THR A 4 -9.41 20.27 -59.80
C THR A 4 -9.44 20.35 -58.29
N ILE A 5 -9.21 19.20 -57.68
CA ILE A 5 -9.01 18.97 -56.25
C ILE A 5 -7.51 19.10 -55.99
N ALA A 6 -7.11 19.80 -54.92
CA ALA A 6 -5.95 19.45 -54.07
C ALA A 6 -5.96 20.36 -52.83
N LEU A 7 -6.28 19.84 -51.64
CA LEU A 7 -5.34 19.21 -50.70
C LEU A 7 -4.37 20.23 -50.08
N GLY A 8 -4.65 20.63 -48.83
CA GLY A 8 -3.65 21.32 -48.01
C GLY A 8 -4.19 21.75 -46.66
N ALA A 9 -3.55 21.29 -45.58
CA ALA A 9 -3.71 21.71 -44.19
C ALA A 9 -4.90 21.11 -43.38
N LEU A 10 -4.95 19.79 -43.29
CA LEU A 10 -5.47 19.10 -42.09
C LEU A 10 -4.32 18.29 -41.49
N LEU A 11 -3.36 18.95 -40.83
CA LEU A 11 -2.32 18.23 -40.09
C LEU A 11 -1.71 19.12 -39.00
N ALA A 12 -2.26 19.04 -37.79
CA ALA A 12 -1.52 19.23 -36.52
C ALA A 12 -2.48 19.10 -35.32
N MET A 13 -3.17 17.97 -35.18
CA MET A 13 -3.81 17.61 -33.92
C MET A 13 -3.49 16.16 -33.60
N THR A 14 -2.21 15.83 -33.47
CA THR A 14 -1.81 14.50 -33.00
C THR A 14 -0.58 14.60 -32.10
N LEU A 15 -0.82 14.21 -30.85
CA LEU A 15 0.12 13.53 -29.95
C LEU A 15 1.03 14.43 -29.10
N GLY A 16 0.42 15.31 -28.31
CA GLY A 16 0.93 15.60 -26.97
C GLY A 16 0.66 14.41 -26.03
N GLY A 17 1.22 13.24 -26.35
CA GLY A 17 1.20 12.09 -25.44
C GLY A 17 2.13 12.41 -24.27
N MET A 18 1.56 12.79 -23.13
CA MET A 18 2.35 12.89 -21.90
C MET A 18 2.94 11.51 -21.63
N ALA A 19 4.24 11.34 -21.85
CA ALA A 19 4.96 10.15 -21.41
C ALA A 19 4.96 10.18 -19.88
N GLN A 20 3.95 9.57 -19.26
CA GLN A 20 3.94 9.36 -17.82
C GLN A 20 5.02 8.33 -17.50
N ALA A 21 6.05 8.74 -16.75
CA ALA A 21 7.02 7.80 -16.22
C ALA A 21 6.31 6.89 -15.20
N ASP A 22 6.16 5.60 -15.53
CA ASP A 22 5.65 4.61 -14.58
C ASP A 22 6.73 4.28 -13.55
N VAL A 23 6.74 5.05 -12.45
CA VAL A 23 7.66 4.87 -11.32
C VAL A 23 7.14 3.80 -10.34
N SER A 24 6.06 3.07 -10.67
CA SER A 24 5.47 2.05 -9.79
C SER A 24 6.41 0.88 -9.51
N ARG A 25 7.47 0.71 -10.31
CA ARG A 25 8.56 -0.26 -10.06
C ARG A 25 9.65 0.27 -9.13
N THR A 26 9.82 1.59 -9.00
CA THR A 26 10.92 2.23 -8.27
C THR A 26 10.49 2.68 -6.87
N ILE A 27 9.23 3.08 -6.70
CA ILE A 27 8.66 3.33 -5.37
C ILE A 27 8.23 1.99 -4.77
N GLY A 28 8.78 1.62 -3.61
CA GLY A 28 8.43 0.40 -2.90
C GLY A 28 6.92 0.25 -2.77
N ARG A 29 6.36 -0.80 -3.38
CA ARG A 29 4.92 -1.04 -3.40
C ARG A 29 4.40 -1.37 -2.00
N ALA A 30 3.96 -0.34 -1.27
CA ALA A 30 3.04 -0.50 -0.13
C ALA A 30 1.72 -1.20 -0.55
N THR A 31 1.47 -1.33 -1.85
CA THR A 31 0.30 -2.00 -2.44
C THR A 31 0.36 -3.53 -2.41
N LYS A 32 1.44 -4.15 -1.91
CA LYS A 32 1.54 -5.61 -1.78
C LYS A 32 1.36 -6.12 -0.34
N ILE A 33 0.96 -5.28 0.59
CA ILE A 33 0.66 -5.73 1.95
C ILE A 33 -0.75 -6.33 1.93
N LYS A 34 -0.81 -7.67 1.91
CA LYS A 34 -2.09 -8.40 2.00
C LYS A 34 -2.54 -8.37 3.46
N SER A 35 -3.83 -8.11 3.70
CA SER A 35 -4.43 -8.40 4.99
C SER A 35 -4.16 -9.86 5.34
N GLY A 36 -3.55 -10.10 6.50
CA GLY A 36 -3.17 -11.44 6.92
C GLY A 36 -3.36 -11.57 8.42
N THR A 37 -3.72 -12.77 8.87
CA THR A 37 -3.69 -13.12 10.29
C THR A 37 -2.26 -13.49 10.66
N SER A 38 -1.68 -12.85 11.67
CA SER A 38 -0.39 -13.30 12.22
C SER A 38 -0.61 -14.53 13.09
N ALA A 39 0.24 -15.55 12.94
CA ALA A 39 0.24 -16.72 13.83
C ALA A 39 0.90 -16.42 15.19
N VAL A 40 1.73 -15.37 15.26
CA VAL A 40 2.41 -14.95 16.49
C VAL A 40 1.88 -13.59 16.92
N MET A 41 1.42 -13.52 18.16
CA MET A 41 0.96 -12.29 18.78
C MET A 41 2.07 -11.64 19.62
N PRO A 42 2.03 -10.32 19.80
CA PRO A 42 2.79 -9.65 20.86
C PRO A 42 2.44 -10.26 22.23
N PRO A 43 3.40 -10.35 23.17
CA PRO A 43 3.13 -10.80 24.53
C PRO A 43 2.02 -9.96 25.19
N ALA A 44 1.17 -10.59 26.00
CA ALA A 44 0.04 -9.92 26.65
C ALA A 44 0.48 -8.83 27.64
N ASP A 45 1.66 -8.99 28.25
CA ASP A 45 2.30 -8.06 29.17
C ASP A 45 3.15 -6.99 28.46
N HIS A 46 3.25 -7.03 27.13
CA HIS A 46 3.98 -6.03 26.36
C HIS A 46 3.28 -4.67 26.43
N GLN A 47 3.88 -3.70 27.13
CA GLN A 47 3.33 -2.34 27.28
C GLN A 47 3.96 -1.29 26.36
N GLY A 48 5.04 -1.65 25.66
CA GLY A 48 5.71 -0.76 24.73
C GLY A 48 4.82 -0.43 23.53
N GLN A 49 5.06 0.73 22.92
CA GLN A 49 4.34 1.16 21.72
C GLN A 49 4.95 0.55 20.42
N TRP A 50 6.09 -0.14 20.53
CA TRP A 50 6.76 -0.85 19.43
C TRP A 50 6.97 -2.31 19.80
N TRP A 51 6.84 -3.22 18.85
CA TRP A 51 7.09 -4.65 19.02
C TRP A 51 7.73 -5.25 17.76
N THR A 52 8.66 -6.17 17.96
CA THR A 52 9.36 -6.88 16.88
C THR A 52 8.87 -8.33 16.81
N HIS A 53 8.31 -8.71 15.67
CA HIS A 53 7.87 -10.06 15.40
C HIS A 53 9.09 -11.00 15.24
N PRO A 54 9.01 -12.32 15.52
CA PRO A 54 10.14 -13.24 15.33
C PRO A 54 10.64 -13.34 13.88
N LEU A 55 9.76 -13.12 12.91
CA LEU A 55 10.13 -12.95 11.49
C LEU A 55 10.88 -11.64 11.21
N GLY A 56 11.06 -10.78 12.22
CA GLY A 56 11.81 -9.51 12.32
C GLY A 56 11.21 -8.30 11.62
N CYS A 57 9.92 -8.32 11.30
CA CYS A 57 9.16 -7.09 11.05
C CYS A 57 8.81 -6.39 12.36
N GLU A 58 8.66 -5.08 12.28
CA GLU A 58 8.33 -4.22 13.41
C GLU A 58 6.91 -3.70 13.28
N TYR A 59 6.25 -3.54 14.42
CA TYR A 59 4.89 -3.05 14.51
C TYR A 59 4.79 -1.93 15.53
N SER A 60 3.90 -0.97 15.26
CA SER A 60 3.50 0.08 16.20
C SER A 60 2.09 -0.18 16.73
N ARG A 61 1.92 -0.09 18.05
CA ARG A 61 0.63 -0.23 18.75
C ARG A 61 -0.31 0.96 18.47
N THR A 62 -1.60 0.75 18.31
CA THR A 62 -2.60 1.83 18.27
C THR A 62 -3.98 1.26 18.51
N GLY A 63 -4.98 2.12 18.60
CA GLY A 63 -6.36 1.75 18.83
C GLY A 63 -7.12 2.86 19.57
N ARG A 64 -8.44 2.87 19.42
CA ARG A 64 -9.33 3.64 20.30
C ARG A 64 -9.28 3.08 21.74
N PRO A 65 -9.84 3.77 22.74
CA PRO A 65 -9.94 3.21 24.09
C PRO A 65 -10.58 1.82 24.09
N GLY A 66 -9.89 0.85 24.70
CA GLY A 66 -10.30 -0.56 24.72
C GLY A 66 -9.91 -1.37 23.48
N GLU A 67 -9.30 -0.78 22.46
CA GLU A 67 -8.77 -1.48 21.29
C GLU A 67 -7.24 -1.60 21.37
N THR A 68 -6.70 -2.68 20.83
CA THR A 68 -5.26 -2.86 20.67
C THR A 68 -4.98 -3.55 19.36
N VAL A 69 -4.46 -2.77 18.43
CA VAL A 69 -4.06 -3.20 17.09
C VAL A 69 -2.61 -2.80 16.86
N TRP A 70 -1.86 -3.68 16.22
CA TRP A 70 -0.46 -3.48 15.89
C TRP A 70 -0.33 -3.35 14.39
N TYR A 71 0.13 -2.21 13.89
CA TYR A 71 0.30 -1.96 12.45
C TYR A 71 1.75 -2.12 12.04
N LEU A 72 1.95 -2.75 10.89
CA LEU A 72 3.27 -2.98 10.31
C LEU A 72 3.97 -1.65 9.99
N ILE A 73 5.19 -1.49 10.50
CA ILE A 73 6.09 -0.43 10.05
C ILE A 73 6.64 -0.85 8.68
N ILE A 74 6.11 -0.24 7.63
CA ILE A 74 6.29 -0.69 6.24
C ILE A 74 7.76 -0.82 5.80
N ASN A 75 8.66 -0.04 6.41
CA ASN A 75 10.10 -0.07 6.13
C ASN A 75 10.74 -1.41 6.51
N THR A 76 10.07 -2.19 7.38
CA THR A 76 10.51 -3.50 7.87
C THR A 76 9.69 -4.65 7.29
N ALA A 77 8.80 -4.36 6.33
CA ALA A 77 7.92 -5.35 5.72
C ALA A 77 8.72 -6.48 5.05
N ARG A 78 8.34 -7.72 5.34
CA ARG A 78 8.94 -8.94 4.78
C ARG A 78 7.88 -9.98 4.43
N PRO A 79 8.20 -10.96 3.57
CA PRO A 79 7.28 -12.08 3.31
C PRO A 79 6.83 -12.75 4.62
N GLY A 80 5.52 -12.93 4.77
CA GLY A 80 4.90 -13.51 5.97
C GLY A 80 4.51 -12.52 7.08
N CYS A 81 4.87 -11.25 6.98
CA CYS A 81 4.40 -10.22 7.91
C CYS A 81 2.98 -9.77 7.56
N ALA A 82 2.09 -9.78 8.55
CA ALA A 82 0.74 -9.25 8.42
C ALA A 82 0.76 -7.71 8.32
N THR A 83 -0.22 -7.12 7.62
CA THR A 83 -0.45 -5.66 7.62
C THR A 83 -0.70 -5.10 9.01
N TYR A 84 -1.49 -5.85 9.78
CA TYR A 84 -1.91 -5.50 11.11
C TYR A 84 -2.18 -6.77 11.92
N ILE A 85 -2.13 -6.65 13.24
CA ILE A 85 -2.42 -7.71 14.18
C ILE A 85 -3.43 -7.16 15.20
N VAL A 86 -4.61 -7.74 15.25
CA VAL A 86 -5.69 -7.32 16.17
C VAL A 86 -5.63 -8.20 17.42
N VAL A 87 -5.26 -7.61 18.55
CA VAL A 87 -5.29 -8.30 19.86
C VAL A 87 -6.69 -8.17 20.46
N HIS A 88 -7.23 -6.96 20.47
CA HIS A 88 -8.60 -6.68 20.83
C HIS A 88 -9.14 -5.62 19.88
N GLY A 89 -10.20 -5.93 19.14
CA GLY A 89 -10.84 -5.04 18.17
C GLY A 89 -12.35 -5.16 18.27
N PHE A 90 -13.05 -4.11 17.88
CA PHE A 90 -14.51 -4.16 17.83
C PHE A 90 -14.98 -4.58 16.42
N LYS A 91 -16.19 -5.14 16.38
CA LYS A 91 -16.80 -5.79 15.20
C LYS A 91 -17.20 -4.83 14.07
N ASP A 92 -17.13 -3.53 14.31
CA ASP A 92 -17.42 -2.49 13.33
C ASP A 92 -16.26 -2.27 12.34
N VAL A 93 -15.06 -2.76 12.66
CA VAL A 93 -13.84 -2.52 11.85
C VAL A 93 -13.15 -3.81 11.40
N TYR A 94 -13.07 -4.83 12.26
CA TYR A 94 -12.34 -6.08 12.02
C TYR A 94 -13.23 -7.31 12.19
#